data_AF-A0A9W3ES61-F1
#
_entry.id   AF-A0A9W3ES61-F1
#
_cell.length_a   1.000
_cell.length_b   1.000
_cell.length_c   1.000
_cell.angle_alpha   90.00
_cell.angle_beta   90.00
_cell.angle_gamma   90.00
#
_symmetry.space_group_name_H-M   'P 1'
#
loop_
_entity.id
_entity.type
_entity.pdbx_description
1 polymer ?
#
loop_
_entity_poly.entity_id
_entity_poly.type
_entity_poly.pdbx_seq_one_letter_code
_entity_poly.pdbx_strand_id
1 'polypeptide(L)'
;TRLSFLVDRTGELGNLTAPCKANCHCLRSYYYPLCGGDGVQYFSPCYAGCTNSVSKRHPKVYYNCSCIERKIEITPTPSGFAFEAKAGKCPTRCANLPIFLVIFFATIVFTFMAGTPITVSILRCVNHKQRSLALGIQCMLLRILGTIPGPIIFGITIDSTCILWDINECGIKGACWIYNNIRMAHMLVAISKW
;
A
#
# COMPACT_ATOMS: atom_id res chain seq x y z
N THR A 1 -0.89 -13.42 6.40
CA THR A 1 -2.26 -12.88 6.26
C THR A 1 -2.96 -13.68 5.20
N ARG A 2 -4.02 -14.42 5.56
CA ARG A 2 -4.86 -15.09 4.56
C ARG A 2 -5.64 -13.97 3.87
N LEU A 3 -5.12 -13.47 2.76
CA LEU A 3 -5.87 -12.59 1.86
C LEU A 3 -6.99 -13.47 1.27
N SER A 4 -8.09 -13.65 2.01
CA SER A 4 -9.36 -14.10 1.43
C SER A 4 -9.98 -12.93 0.66
N PHE A 5 -9.17 -12.26 -0.15
CA PHE A 5 -9.68 -11.36 -1.16
C PHE A 5 -10.32 -12.26 -2.21
N LEU A 6 -11.55 -11.94 -2.57
CA LEU A 6 -12.18 -12.35 -3.82
C LEU A 6 -11.47 -11.69 -5.03
N VAL A 7 -10.14 -11.64 -5.01
CA VAL A 7 -9.25 -11.06 -6.03
C VAL A 7 -8.02 -11.96 -6.07
N ASP A 8 -7.81 -12.61 -7.21
CA ASP A 8 -6.66 -13.48 -7.43
C ASP A 8 -5.35 -12.68 -7.45
N ARG A 9 -4.20 -13.34 -7.28
CA ARG A 9 -2.85 -12.74 -7.31
C ARG A 9 -2.52 -12.02 -8.62
N THR A 10 -3.39 -12.14 -9.63
CA THR A 10 -3.33 -11.58 -10.98
C THR A 10 -4.09 -10.26 -11.14
N GLY A 11 -4.83 -9.81 -10.13
CA GLY A 11 -5.68 -8.62 -10.27
C GLY A 11 -7.02 -8.88 -10.96
N GLU A 12 -7.29 -10.15 -11.29
CA GLU A 12 -8.61 -10.55 -11.75
C GLU A 12 -9.54 -10.77 -10.56
N LEU A 13 -10.72 -10.17 -10.65
CA LEU A 13 -11.88 -10.41 -9.78
C LEU A 13 -12.35 -11.84 -10.09
N GLY A 14 -11.65 -12.84 -9.56
CA GLY A 14 -11.90 -14.25 -9.85
C GLY A 14 -13.31 -14.65 -9.42
N ASN A 15 -14.16 -14.96 -10.40
CA ASN A 15 -15.54 -15.47 -10.29
C ASN A 15 -16.27 -15.17 -8.97
N LEU A 16 -16.82 -13.95 -8.85
CA LEU A 16 -17.40 -13.40 -7.61
C LEU A 16 -18.81 -13.90 -7.30
N THR A 17 -19.05 -15.17 -7.56
CA THR A 17 -20.30 -15.83 -7.21
C THR A 17 -20.10 -16.57 -5.89
N ALA A 18 -19.73 -15.84 -4.83
CA ALA A 18 -19.96 -16.36 -3.49
C ALA A 18 -21.48 -16.52 -3.32
N PRO A 19 -21.99 -17.66 -2.81
CA PRO A 19 -23.43 -17.92 -2.73
C PRO A 19 -24.19 -16.88 -1.91
N CYS A 20 -23.50 -16.16 -1.01
CA CYS A 20 -24.04 -15.03 -0.24
C CYS A 20 -24.38 -13.78 -1.08
N LYS A 21 -23.95 -13.70 -2.35
CA LYS A 21 -24.11 -12.57 -3.27
C LYS A 21 -25.14 -12.83 -4.38
N ALA A 22 -26.05 -13.80 -4.22
CA ALA A 22 -26.99 -14.19 -5.27
C ALA A 22 -27.93 -13.07 -5.75
N ASN A 23 -28.14 -11.99 -4.97
CA ASN A 23 -29.16 -10.96 -5.23
C ASN A 23 -28.62 -9.53 -5.48
N CYS A 24 -27.31 -9.34 -5.71
CA CYS A 24 -26.74 -7.98 -5.86
C CYS A 24 -25.85 -7.80 -7.10
N HIS A 25 -26.34 -7.00 -8.05
CA HIS A 25 -25.58 -6.42 -9.18
C HIS A 25 -24.69 -5.27 -8.68
N CYS A 26 -23.61 -5.60 -7.97
CA CYS A 26 -22.65 -4.61 -7.49
C CYS A 26 -21.80 -4.05 -8.64
N LEU A 27 -21.67 -2.73 -8.74
CA LEU A 27 -20.70 -2.10 -9.64
C LEU A 27 -19.27 -2.45 -9.22
N ARG A 28 -18.45 -2.89 -10.19
CA ARG A 28 -17.01 -3.11 -10.01
C ARG A 28 -16.25 -1.79 -9.85
N SER A 29 -16.82 -0.67 -10.29
CA SER A 29 -16.22 0.67 -10.23
C SER A 29 -16.30 1.33 -8.85
N TYR A 30 -17.05 0.76 -7.88
CA TYR A 30 -17.22 1.35 -6.54
C TYR A 30 -16.35 0.63 -5.50
N TYR A 31 -15.13 1.14 -5.27
CA TYR A 31 -14.23 0.66 -4.23
C TYR A 31 -14.48 1.37 -2.90
N TYR A 32 -14.90 0.62 -1.88
CA TYR A 32 -15.08 1.14 -0.53
C TYR A 32 -14.71 0.05 0.50
N PRO A 33 -13.43 -0.06 0.88
CA PRO A 33 -12.96 -1.19 1.66
C PRO A 33 -13.57 -1.19 3.07
N LEU A 34 -13.92 -2.38 3.53
CA LEU A 34 -14.39 -2.63 4.89
C LEU A 34 -13.72 -3.87 5.47
N CYS A 35 -13.60 -3.89 6.80
CA CYS A 35 -13.15 -5.04 7.55
C CYS A 35 -14.34 -5.73 8.19
N GLY A 36 -14.58 -6.99 7.84
CA GLY A 36 -15.58 -7.81 8.51
C GLY A 36 -15.14 -8.24 9.90
N GLY A 37 -16.10 -8.60 10.76
CA GLY A 37 -15.83 -9.16 12.08
C GLY A 37 -15.06 -10.50 12.04
N ASP A 38 -15.02 -11.15 10.87
CA ASP A 38 -14.23 -12.35 10.57
C ASP A 38 -12.74 -12.06 10.31
N GLY A 39 -12.35 -10.78 10.25
CA GLY A 39 -10.99 -10.33 9.96
C GLY A 39 -10.65 -10.39 8.46
N VAL A 40 -11.64 -10.56 7.59
CA VAL A 40 -11.49 -10.52 6.13
C VAL A 40 -11.80 -9.12 5.61
N GLN A 41 -11.01 -8.67 4.63
CA GLN A 41 -11.24 -7.40 3.96
C GLN A 41 -12.09 -7.61 2.71
N TYR A 42 -13.19 -6.87 2.60
CA TYR A 42 -14.09 -6.90 1.44
C TYR A 42 -13.90 -5.66 0.56
N PHE A 43 -14.18 -5.82 -0.74
CA PHE A 43 -13.99 -4.78 -1.75
C PHE A 43 -14.96 -3.59 -1.60
N SER A 44 -16.23 -3.87 -1.28
CA SER A 44 -17.27 -2.87 -1.04
C SER A 44 -18.39 -3.45 -0.18
N PRO A 45 -19.23 -2.62 0.47
CA PRO A 45 -20.32 -3.11 1.33
C PRO A 45 -21.32 -3.97 0.56
N CYS A 46 -21.48 -3.73 -0.75
CA CYS A 46 -22.31 -4.55 -1.64
C CYS A 46 -21.71 -5.95 -1.84
N TYR A 47 -20.39 -6.06 -1.98
CA TYR A 47 -19.71 -7.36 -2.06
C TYR A 47 -19.71 -8.14 -0.74
N ALA A 48 -19.88 -7.45 0.39
CA ALA A 48 -20.09 -8.08 1.70
C ALA A 48 -21.57 -8.39 1.99
N GLY A 49 -22.50 -7.94 1.14
CA GLY A 49 -23.95 -8.13 1.30
C GLY A 49 -24.56 -7.35 2.47
N CYS A 50 -23.99 -6.21 2.85
CA CYS A 50 -24.47 -5.40 3.97
C CYS A 50 -25.70 -4.56 3.57
N THR A 51 -26.76 -4.58 4.37
CA THR A 51 -28.01 -3.84 4.11
C THR A 51 -28.14 -2.55 4.92
N ASN A 52 -27.56 -2.53 6.13
CA ASN A 52 -27.70 -1.41 7.06
C ASN A 52 -26.36 -0.70 7.30
N SER A 53 -26.39 0.62 7.48
CA SER A 53 -25.21 1.41 7.85
C SER A 53 -25.55 2.47 8.89
N VAL A 54 -24.66 2.65 9.88
CA VAL A 54 -24.80 3.69 10.90
C VAL A 54 -23.82 4.81 10.56
N SER A 55 -24.35 5.88 9.95
CA SER A 55 -23.55 7.02 9.45
C SER A 55 -23.04 7.95 10.56
N LYS A 56 -23.61 7.89 11.78
CA LYS A 56 -23.31 8.82 12.88
C LYS A 56 -22.05 8.47 13.70
N ARG A 57 -21.40 7.33 13.46
CA ARG A 57 -20.11 6.96 14.09
C ARG A 57 -19.00 7.03 13.04
N HIS A 58 -17.87 7.62 13.40
CA HIS A 58 -16.62 7.55 12.63
C HIS A 58 -15.66 6.59 13.34
N PRO A 59 -15.22 5.49 12.70
CA PRO A 59 -15.51 5.06 11.32
C PRO A 59 -16.96 4.55 11.13
N LYS A 60 -17.50 4.69 9.90
CA LYS A 60 -18.84 4.19 9.55
C LYS A 60 -18.90 2.66 9.78
N VAL A 61 -19.98 2.19 10.41
CA VAL A 61 -20.18 0.76 10.69
C VAL A 61 -21.36 0.23 9.88
N TYR A 62 -21.17 -0.91 9.23
CA TYR A 62 -22.16 -1.63 8.44
C TYR A 62 -22.64 -2.87 9.20
N TYR A 63 -23.91 -3.20 9.03
CA TYR A 63 -24.58 -4.31 9.72
C TYR A 63 -25.34 -5.19 8.73
N ASN A 64 -25.69 -6.41 9.16
CA ASN A 64 -26.44 -7.40 8.38
C ASN A 64 -25.74 -7.72 7.05
N CYS A 65 -24.46 -8.09 7.12
CA CYS A 65 -23.66 -8.49 5.98
C CYS A 65 -23.75 -10.01 5.77
N SER A 66 -24.37 -10.45 4.67
CA SER A 66 -24.62 -11.88 4.39
C SER A 66 -23.35 -12.70 4.12
N CYS A 67 -22.25 -12.06 3.71
CA CYS A 67 -21.00 -12.75 3.34
C CYS A 67 -19.96 -12.84 4.46
N ILE A 68 -20.25 -12.35 5.66
CA ILE A 68 -19.34 -12.38 6.81
C ILE A 68 -19.62 -13.64 7.63
N GLU A 69 -18.62 -14.53 7.73
CA GLU A 69 -18.77 -15.76 8.50
C GLU A 69 -18.75 -15.51 10.01
N ARG A 70 -19.62 -16.24 10.72
CA ARG A 70 -19.82 -16.09 12.16
C ARG A 70 -18.66 -16.73 12.93
N LYS A 71 -17.62 -15.96 13.27
CA LYS A 71 -16.66 -16.42 14.28
C LYS A 71 -17.25 -16.18 15.68
N ILE A 72 -17.86 -17.22 16.26
CA ILE A 72 -18.16 -17.24 17.69
C ILE A 72 -16.80 -17.40 18.40
N GLU A 73 -16.01 -16.34 18.47
CA GLU A 73 -14.87 -16.33 19.38
C GLU A 73 -15.41 -16.07 20.79
N ILE A 74 -15.40 -17.14 21.58
CA ILE A 74 -15.60 -17.15 23.02
C ILE A 74 -14.42 -16.38 23.64
N THR A 75 -14.47 -15.05 23.57
CA THR A 75 -13.61 -14.16 24.34
C THR A 75 -14.42 -12.92 24.67
N PRO A 76 -14.72 -12.67 25.96
CA PRO A 76 -15.59 -11.58 26.38
C PRO A 76 -14.82 -10.26 26.21
N THR A 77 -14.92 -9.66 25.04
CA THR A 77 -14.62 -8.24 24.85
C THR A 77 -15.95 -7.52 24.66
N PRO A 78 -16.27 -6.54 25.53
CA PRO A 78 -17.59 -5.95 25.57
C PRO A 78 -17.73 -4.89 24.48
N SER A 79 -18.05 -5.29 23.24
CA SER A 79 -18.79 -4.49 22.23
C SER A 79 -18.45 -4.89 20.78
N GLY A 80 -19.17 -5.85 20.21
CA GLY A 80 -19.16 -6.02 18.75
C GLY A 80 -19.96 -7.24 18.33
N PHE A 81 -21.16 -7.02 17.81
CA PHE A 81 -21.97 -8.09 17.25
C PHE A 81 -21.25 -8.66 16.02
N ALA A 82 -21.24 -9.99 15.86
CA ALA A 82 -20.54 -10.72 14.80
C ALA A 82 -20.99 -10.40 13.34
N PHE A 83 -21.94 -9.48 13.16
CA PHE A 83 -22.47 -9.01 11.88
C PHE A 83 -22.00 -7.60 11.52
N GLU A 84 -21.07 -7.05 12.30
CA GLU A 84 -20.54 -5.71 12.12
C GLU A 84 -19.31 -5.72 11.20
N ALA A 85 -19.34 -4.88 10.18
CA ALA A 85 -18.17 -4.51 9.42
C ALA A 85 -17.83 -3.04 9.65
N LYS A 86 -16.55 -2.77 9.89
CA LYS A 86 -16.06 -1.40 10.07
C LYS A 86 -15.51 -0.88 8.75
N ALA A 87 -15.86 0.36 8.39
CA ALA A 87 -15.26 1.02 7.24
C ALA A 87 -13.75 1.17 7.42
N GLY A 88 -12.99 0.86 6.37
CA GLY A 88 -11.53 0.90 6.38
C GLY A 88 -10.89 -0.47 6.19
N LYS A 89 -9.55 -0.47 6.15
CA LYS A 89 -8.74 -1.68 6.01
C LYS A 89 -8.70 -2.45 7.34
N CYS A 90 -8.61 -3.77 7.27
CA CYS A 90 -8.43 -4.59 8.48
C CYS A 90 -7.10 -4.30 9.17
N PRO A 91 -7.03 -4.43 10.52
CA PRO A 91 -5.80 -4.28 11.26
C PRO A 91 -4.83 -5.41 10.90
N THR A 92 -3.82 -5.09 10.10
CA THR A 92 -2.77 -6.04 9.72
C THR A 92 -1.67 -6.03 10.76
N ARG A 93 -1.44 -7.16 11.45
CA ARG A 93 -0.26 -7.34 12.29
C ARG A 93 0.97 -7.62 11.41
N CYS A 94 1.60 -6.55 10.93
CA CYS A 94 2.83 -6.64 10.14
C CYS A 94 4.05 -6.69 11.08
N ALA A 95 4.48 -7.89 11.50
CA ALA A 95 5.65 -8.06 12.36
C ALA A 95 6.95 -7.49 11.75
N ASN A 96 7.05 -7.47 10.41
CA ASN A 96 8.23 -7.00 9.69
C ASN A 96 8.19 -5.50 9.35
N LEU A 97 7.09 -4.80 9.61
CA LEU A 97 6.98 -3.36 9.40
C LEU A 97 8.01 -2.56 10.23
N PRO A 98 8.16 -2.80 11.56
CA PRO A 98 9.17 -2.08 12.33
C PRO A 98 10.59 -2.37 11.84
N ILE A 99 10.88 -3.61 11.42
CA ILE A 99 12.19 -3.99 10.86
C ILE A 99 12.47 -3.19 9.58
N PHE A 100 11.51 -3.10 8.68
CA PHE A 100 11.62 -2.31 7.45
C PHE A 100 11.87 -0.82 7.74
N LEU A 101 11.13 -0.24 8.70
CA LEU A 101 11.31 1.16 9.09
C LEU A 101 12.69 1.43 9.70
N VAL A 102 13.21 0.52 10.52
CA VAL A 102 14.56 0.64 11.10
C VAL A 102 15.63 0.58 10.02
N ILE A 103 15.52 -0.37 9.07
CA ILE A 103 16.45 -0.47 7.94
C ILE A 103 16.41 0.81 7.09
N PHE A 104 15.21 1.28 6.76
CA PHE A 104 15.03 2.51 5.99
C PHE A 104 15.65 3.73 6.69
N PHE A 105 15.38 3.89 7.98
CA PHE A 105 15.99 4.95 8.79
C PHE A 105 17.52 4.86 8.80
N ALA A 106 18.08 3.65 8.99
CA ALA A 106 19.51 3.43 8.97
C ALA A 106 20.14 3.79 7.62
N THR A 107 19.50 3.44 6.49
CA THR A 107 19.98 3.81 5.16
C THR A 107 20.06 5.32 4.96
N ILE A 108 19.02 6.06 5.39
CA ILE A 108 19.00 7.52 5.31
C ILE A 108 20.16 8.12 6.10
N VAL A 109 20.34 7.71 7.35
CA VAL A 109 21.42 8.19 8.21
C VAL A 109 22.79 7.91 7.58
N PHE A 110 22.99 6.71 7.04
CA PHE A 110 24.25 6.35 6.38
C PHE A 110 24.51 7.21 5.12
N THR A 111 23.49 7.48 4.30
CA THR A 111 23.62 8.33 3.12
C THR A 111 24.05 9.77 3.49
N PHE A 112 23.43 10.37 4.51
CA PHE A 112 23.82 11.70 4.97
C PHE A 112 25.24 11.72 5.55
N MET A 113 25.59 10.69 6.33
CA MET A 113 26.92 10.58 6.93
C MET A 113 28.02 10.34 5.88
N ALA A 114 27.72 9.66 4.77
CA ALA A 114 28.64 9.49 3.64
C ALA A 114 28.75 10.76 2.76
N GLY A 115 27.70 11.60 2.69
CA GLY A 115 27.72 12.82 1.90
C GLY A 115 28.80 13.82 2.33
N THR A 116 28.96 14.04 3.64
CA THR A 116 29.95 14.98 4.19
C THR A 116 31.40 14.64 3.84
N PRO A 117 31.92 13.41 4.07
CA PRO A 117 33.30 13.07 3.74
C PRO A 117 33.57 13.11 2.23
N ILE A 118 32.58 12.79 1.38
CA ILE A 118 32.75 12.89 -0.08
C ILE A 118 33.04 14.35 -0.49
N THR A 119 32.22 15.29 -0.01
CA THR A 119 32.41 16.71 -0.31
C THR A 119 33.73 17.24 0.26
N VAL A 120 34.09 16.87 1.50
CA VAL A 120 35.37 17.27 2.11
C VAL A 120 36.56 16.69 1.34
N SER A 121 36.49 15.44 0.88
CA SER A 121 37.54 14.81 0.09
C SER A 121 37.78 15.55 -1.22
N ILE A 122 36.70 15.90 -1.94
CA ILE A 122 36.79 16.65 -3.20
C ILE A 122 37.44 18.02 -2.98
N LEU A 123 37.06 18.72 -1.91
CA LEU A 123 37.64 20.02 -1.56
C LEU A 123 39.14 19.97 -1.20
N ARG A 124 39.64 18.82 -0.72
CA ARG A 124 41.07 18.60 -0.45
C ARG A 124 41.87 18.28 -1.71
N CYS A 125 41.27 17.65 -2.71
CA CYS A 125 41.93 17.28 -3.97
C CYS A 125 42.01 18.43 -4.99
N VAL A 126 41.21 19.50 -4.82
CA VAL A 126 41.11 20.58 -5.80
C VAL A 126 41.62 21.92 -5.26
N ASN A 127 42.30 22.68 -6.12
CA ASN A 127 42.84 23.98 -5.78
C ASN A 127 41.72 25.03 -5.54
N HIS A 128 41.98 26.04 -4.71
CA HIS A 128 40.94 26.93 -4.16
C HIS A 128 40.12 27.67 -5.23
N LYS A 129 40.73 27.94 -6.40
CA LYS A 129 40.10 28.61 -7.55
C LYS A 129 39.11 27.73 -8.34
N GLN A 130 39.17 26.40 -8.19
CA GLN A 130 38.37 25.43 -8.96
C GLN A 130 37.34 24.68 -8.10
N ARG A 131 37.21 25.02 -6.81
CA ARG A 131 36.32 24.33 -5.86
C ARG A 131 34.84 24.39 -6.27
N SER A 132 34.35 25.56 -6.71
CA SER A 132 32.96 25.74 -7.14
C SER A 132 32.62 24.90 -8.37
N LEU A 133 33.54 24.80 -9.32
CA LEU A 133 33.41 23.96 -10.50
C LEU A 133 33.34 22.47 -10.12
N ALA A 134 34.23 22.01 -9.22
CA ALA A 134 34.25 20.62 -8.77
C ALA A 134 32.96 20.21 -8.05
N LEU A 135 32.45 21.05 -7.15
CA LEU A 135 31.16 20.82 -6.47
C LEU A 135 29.98 20.84 -7.45
N GLY A 136 30.02 21.72 -8.45
CA GLY A 136 29.03 21.77 -9.53
C GLY A 136 29.00 20.46 -10.32
N ILE A 137 30.16 19.95 -10.74
CA ILE A 137 30.28 18.67 -11.47
C ILE A 137 29.80 17.51 -10.60
N GLN A 138 30.19 17.46 -9.32
CA GLN A 138 29.71 16.43 -8.38
C GLN A 138 28.18 16.43 -8.30
N CYS A 139 27.56 17.60 -8.13
CA CYS A 139 26.11 17.73 -8.04
C CYS A 139 25.42 17.33 -9.35
N MET A 140 25.98 17.71 -10.51
CA MET A 140 25.45 17.30 -11.81
C MET A 140 25.49 15.79 -11.99
N LEU A 141 26.60 15.13 -11.66
CA LEU A 141 26.73 13.68 -11.74
C LEU A 141 25.73 12.97 -10.80
N LEU A 142 25.63 13.42 -9.54
CA LEU A 142 24.67 12.88 -8.59
C LEU A 142 23.23 13.05 -9.07
N ARG A 143 22.91 14.18 -9.71
CA ARG A 143 21.57 14.44 -10.20
C ARG A 143 21.21 13.56 -11.39
N ILE A 144 22.13 13.42 -12.34
CA ILE A 144 21.94 12.62 -13.55
C ILE A 144 21.82 11.13 -13.23
N LEU A 145 22.65 10.63 -12.31
CA LEU A 145 22.69 9.20 -11.98
C LEU A 145 21.71 8.78 -10.88
N GLY A 146 21.32 9.70 -9.98
CA GLY A 146 20.45 9.39 -8.85
C GLY A 146 19.09 10.06 -8.96
N THR A 147 19.05 11.40 -8.90
CA THR A 147 17.79 12.14 -8.69
C THR A 147 16.85 12.15 -9.89
N ILE A 148 17.36 11.97 -11.12
CA ILE A 148 16.56 11.88 -12.34
C ILE A 148 16.00 10.45 -12.51
N PRO A 149 16.83 9.39 -12.53
CA PRO A 149 16.30 8.03 -12.69
C PRO A 149 15.55 7.52 -11.46
N GLY A 150 15.87 7.99 -10.25
CA GLY A 150 15.25 7.53 -9.00
C GLY A 150 13.72 7.62 -9.00
N PRO A 151 13.12 8.81 -9.18
CA PRO A 151 11.66 8.97 -9.23
C PRO A 151 10.99 8.21 -10.39
N ILE A 152 11.68 8.08 -11.54
CA ILE A 152 11.16 7.36 -12.71
C ILE A 152 11.05 5.87 -12.38
N ILE A 153 12.13 5.26 -11.86
CA ILE A 153 12.15 3.86 -11.46
C ILE A 153 11.15 3.62 -10.33
N PHE A 154 11.06 4.54 -9.36
CA PHE A 154 10.11 4.44 -8.27
C PHE A 154 8.66 4.47 -8.76
N GLY A 155 8.33 5.32 -9.74
CA GLY A 155 7.02 5.35 -10.39
C GLY A 155 6.68 4.03 -11.07
N ILE A 156 7.56 3.54 -11.94
CA ILE A 156 7.39 2.24 -12.63
C ILE A 156 7.24 1.09 -11.63
N THR A 157 8.00 1.14 -10.54
CA THR A 157 7.94 0.13 -9.48
C THR A 157 6.57 0.11 -8.82
N ILE A 158 6.04 1.26 -8.42
CA ILE A 158 4.70 1.38 -7.83
C ILE A 158 3.66 0.80 -8.80
N ASP A 159 3.69 1.21 -10.05
CA ASP A 159 2.74 0.75 -11.07
C ASP A 159 2.83 -0.78 -11.28
N SER A 160 4.03 -1.35 -11.24
CA SER A 160 4.26 -2.80 -11.38
C SER A 160 3.74 -3.63 -10.20
N THR A 161 3.56 -3.00 -9.04
CA THR A 161 3.03 -3.65 -7.83
C THR A 161 1.52 -3.53 -7.71
N CYS A 162 0.88 -2.81 -8.62
CA CYS A 162 -0.56 -2.67 -8.65
C CYS A 162 -1.22 -4.02 -8.93
N ILE A 163 -2.11 -4.43 -8.02
CA ILE A 163 -2.95 -5.63 -8.20
C ILE A 163 -4.26 -5.22 -8.87
N LEU A 164 -4.86 -4.09 -8.46
CA LEU A 164 -6.18 -3.68 -8.96
C LEU A 164 -6.18 -2.23 -9.41
N TRP A 165 -6.40 -2.03 -10.70
CA TRP A 165 -6.51 -0.72 -11.34
C TRP A 165 -7.93 -0.18 -11.26
N ASP A 166 -8.05 1.13 -10.99
CA ASP A 166 -9.27 1.87 -11.23
C ASP A 166 -9.49 2.00 -12.74
N ILE A 167 -10.70 1.71 -13.20
CA ILE A 167 -11.08 1.79 -14.60
C ILE A 167 -12.39 2.57 -14.67
N ASN A 168 -12.32 3.75 -15.30
CA ASN A 168 -13.49 4.59 -15.51
C ASN A 168 -14.51 3.91 -16.44
N GLU A 169 -15.72 4.43 -16.48
CA GLU A 169 -16.78 3.95 -17.40
C GLU A 169 -16.35 3.97 -18.87
N CYS A 170 -15.42 4.87 -19.24
CA CYS A 170 -14.82 4.97 -20.57
C CYS A 170 -13.63 4.01 -20.81
N GLY A 171 -13.31 3.11 -19.88
CA GLY A 171 -12.20 2.14 -20.01
C GLY A 171 -10.80 2.71 -19.76
N ILE A 172 -10.69 3.96 -19.34
CA ILE A 172 -9.41 4.62 -19.04
C ILE A 172 -8.90 4.17 -17.67
N LYS A 173 -7.62 3.74 -17.62
CA LYS A 173 -6.94 3.36 -16.38
C LYS A 173 -6.63 4.59 -15.54
N GLY A 174 -7.11 4.60 -14.30
CA GLY A 174 -6.85 5.62 -13.29
C GLY A 174 -5.78 5.18 -12.28
N ALA A 175 -5.94 5.60 -11.02
CA ALA A 175 -5.05 5.22 -9.94
C ALA A 175 -5.24 3.74 -9.55
N CYS A 176 -4.24 3.14 -8.89
CA CYS A 176 -4.38 1.79 -8.36
C CYS A 176 -5.06 1.80 -6.98
N TRP A 177 -6.04 0.91 -6.78
CA TRP A 177 -6.75 0.77 -5.50
C TRP A 177 -6.04 -0.13 -4.49
N ILE A 178 -5.34 -1.16 -4.99
CA ILE A 178 -4.71 -2.19 -4.15
C ILE A 178 -3.33 -2.53 -4.70
N TYR A 179 -2.32 -2.38 -3.83
CA TYR A 179 -0.93 -2.70 -4.11
C TYR A 179 -0.47 -3.96 -3.38
N ASN A 180 0.51 -4.67 -3.95
CA ASN A 180 1.18 -5.77 -3.30
C ASN A 180 2.27 -5.27 -2.34
N ASN A 181 1.96 -5.25 -1.04
CA ASN A 181 2.87 -4.76 0.01
C ASN A 181 4.22 -5.52 0.07
N ILE A 182 4.23 -6.84 -0.22
CA ILE A 182 5.47 -7.65 -0.15
C ILE A 182 6.38 -7.29 -1.31
N ARG A 183 5.83 -7.27 -2.53
CA ARG A 183 6.58 -6.93 -3.74
C ARG A 183 7.10 -5.49 -3.69
N MET A 184 6.27 -4.57 -3.21
CA MET A 184 6.65 -3.17 -2.98
C MET A 184 7.82 -3.03 -2.01
N ALA A 185 7.76 -3.72 -0.85
CA ALA A 185 8.84 -3.67 0.14
C ALA A 185 10.16 -4.22 -0.41
N HIS A 186 10.13 -5.35 -1.12
CA HIS A 186 11.33 -5.94 -1.72
C HIS A 186 11.95 -5.02 -2.79
N MET A 187 11.13 -4.41 -3.64
CA MET A 187 11.61 -3.51 -4.68
C MET A 187 12.19 -2.22 -4.09
N LEU A 188 11.57 -1.66 -3.05
CA LEU A 188 12.11 -0.51 -2.31
C LEU A 188 13.51 -0.77 -1.75
N VAL A 189 13.71 -1.94 -1.12
CA VAL A 189 15.03 -2.33 -0.61
C VAL A 189 16.03 -2.55 -1.75
N ALA A 190 15.60 -3.16 -2.85
CA ALA A 190 16.46 -3.40 -4.01
C ALA A 190 16.94 -2.08 -4.65
N ILE A 191 16.06 -1.08 -4.77
CA ILE A 191 16.39 0.24 -5.33
C ILE A 191 17.31 1.02 -4.38
N SER A 192 17.11 0.91 -3.06
CA SER A 192 17.98 1.57 -2.08
C SER A 192 19.42 1.05 -2.05
N LYS A 193 19.69 -0.10 -2.69
CA LYS A 193 21.03 -0.67 -2.85
C LYS A 193 21.75 -0.25 -4.13
N TRP A 194 21.12 0.58 -4.96
CA TRP A 194 21.68 1.15 -6.18
C TRP A 194 22.10 2.61 -5.98
#